data_AF-A0A225NQW1-F1
#
_entry.id   AF-A0A225NQW1-F1
#
_cell.length_a   1.000
_cell.length_b   1.000
_cell.length_c   1.000
_cell.angle_alpha   90.00
_cell.angle_beta   90.00
_cell.angle_gamma   90.00
#
_symmetry.space_group_name_H-M   'P 1'
#
loop_
_entity.id
_entity.type
_entity.pdbx_description
1 polymer ?
#
loop_
_entity_poly.entity_id
_entity_poly.type
_entity_poly.pdbx_seq_one_letter_code
_entity_poly.pdbx_strand_id
1 'polypeptide(L)'
;MTRPVSEARLALAGLGALLVACGVLSLGLVLGWWQGLPADETAVLGYLPGLLARSLGSAYSFALLAGLCAVPLHGLFTALRYGGAAAPAYERFATWAQTLFTSLGFLGTIIGISRAVAGLAPAMAAGEPGDLIAGLSTAFDTTFLGLTAAILLLVLRKLFGLSAP
;
A
#
# COMPACT_ATOMS: atom_id res chain seq x y z
N MET A 1 0.69 -24.92 28.91
CA MET A 1 1.36 -24.83 27.59
C MET A 1 0.58 -23.85 26.72
N THR A 2 1.14 -22.68 26.41
CA THR A 2 0.55 -21.72 25.47
C THR A 2 0.69 -22.28 24.06
N ARG A 3 -0.42 -22.47 23.33
CA ARG A 3 -0.37 -22.91 21.94
C ARG A 3 0.45 -21.90 21.12
N PRO A 4 1.42 -22.35 20.30
CA PRO A 4 2.18 -21.46 19.43
C PRO A 4 1.24 -20.75 18.45
N VAL A 5 1.52 -19.48 18.16
CA VAL A 5 0.74 -18.71 17.19
C VAL A 5 1.02 -19.27 15.80
N SER A 6 -0.03 -19.63 15.06
CA SER A 6 0.11 -20.13 13.69
C SER A 6 0.15 -18.98 12.69
N GLU A 7 0.87 -19.21 11.58
CA GLU A 7 0.96 -18.27 10.47
C GLU A 7 -0.40 -17.97 9.86
N ALA A 8 -1.28 -18.98 9.72
CA ALA A 8 -2.64 -18.80 9.25
C ALA A 8 -3.46 -17.82 10.12
N ARG A 9 -3.24 -17.82 11.44
CA ARG A 9 -3.90 -16.87 12.35
C ARG A 9 -3.37 -15.45 12.15
N LEU A 10 -2.07 -15.29 11.90
CA LEU A 10 -1.48 -14.00 11.58
C LEU A 10 -1.98 -13.48 10.23
N ALA A 11 -2.09 -14.34 9.22
CA ALA A 11 -2.65 -13.98 7.92
C ALA A 11 -4.11 -13.53 8.03
N LEU A 12 -4.94 -14.24 8.80
CA LEU A 12 -6.32 -13.82 9.09
C LEU A 12 -6.38 -12.47 9.80
N ALA A 13 -5.51 -12.23 10.78
CA ALA A 13 -5.41 -10.92 11.42
C ALA A 13 -4.96 -9.82 10.43
N GLY A 14 -4.08 -10.15 9.49
CA GLY A 14 -3.62 -9.25 8.44
C GLY A 14 -4.75 -8.87 7.47
N LEU A 15 -5.54 -9.85 7.06
CA LEU A 15 -6.77 -9.62 6.28
C LEU A 15 -7.77 -8.77 7.05
N GLY A 16 -7.94 -9.01 8.35
CA GLY A 16 -8.78 -8.17 9.20
C GLY A 16 -8.30 -6.72 9.24
N ALA A 17 -7.01 -6.49 9.43
CA ALA A 17 -6.42 -5.15 9.39
C ALA A 17 -6.59 -4.47 8.03
N LEU A 18 -6.46 -5.22 6.92
CA LEU A 18 -6.70 -4.73 5.58
C LEU A 18 -8.16 -4.31 5.36
N LEU A 19 -9.12 -5.13 5.81
CA LEU A 19 -10.55 -4.81 5.72
C LEU A 19 -10.89 -3.56 6.53
N VAL A 20 -10.31 -3.40 7.72
CA VAL A 20 -10.48 -2.18 8.53
C VAL A 20 -9.90 -0.96 7.83
N ALA A 21 -8.68 -1.05 7.31
CA ALA A 21 -8.05 0.05 6.58
C ALA A 21 -8.85 0.44 5.32
N CYS A 22 -9.24 -0.53 4.50
CA CYS A 22 -10.12 -0.30 3.35
C CYS A 22 -11.44 0.34 3.78
N GLY A 23 -12.09 -0.19 4.82
CA GLY A 23 -13.37 0.33 5.32
C GLY A 23 -13.28 1.79 5.77
N VAL A 24 -12.23 2.14 6.53
CA VAL A 24 -11.99 3.52 6.98
C VAL A 24 -11.74 4.45 5.80
N LEU A 25 -10.86 4.05 4.86
CA LEU A 25 -10.55 4.83 3.66
C LEU A 25 -11.79 5.07 2.79
N SER A 26 -12.55 4.01 2.50
CA SER A 26 -13.80 4.09 1.72
C SER A 26 -14.86 4.92 2.42
N LEU A 27 -15.01 4.80 3.75
CA LEU A 27 -15.97 5.60 4.50
C LEU A 27 -15.61 7.08 4.43
N GLY A 28 -14.32 7.43 4.56
CA GLY A 28 -13.85 8.81 4.42
C GLY A 28 -14.11 9.39 3.03
N LEU A 29 -14.03 8.58 1.97
CA LEU A 29 -14.41 8.98 0.61
C LEU A 29 -15.92 9.22 0.48
N VAL A 30 -16.75 8.30 0.99
CA VAL A 30 -18.22 8.42 0.92
C VAL A 30 -18.73 9.60 1.73
N LEU A 31 -18.13 9.88 2.89
CA LEU A 31 -18.48 11.01 3.74
C LEU A 31 -17.87 12.34 3.26
N GLY A 32 -17.06 12.33 2.20
CA GLY A 32 -16.43 13.52 1.64
C GLY A 32 -15.32 14.12 2.51
N TRP A 33 -14.77 13.36 3.46
CA TRP A 33 -13.61 13.79 4.27
C TRP A 33 -12.34 13.84 3.44
N TRP A 34 -12.24 12.98 2.43
CA TRP A 34 -11.15 12.92 1.47
C TRP A 34 -11.69 12.83 0.06
N GLN A 35 -10.88 13.24 -0.90
CA GLN A 35 -11.22 13.17 -2.33
C GLN A 35 -10.05 12.57 -3.10
N GLY A 36 -10.38 11.69 -4.03
CA GLY A 36 -9.43 11.23 -5.04
C GLY A 36 -9.25 12.33 -6.09
N LEU A 37 -8.01 12.74 -6.33
CA LEU A 37 -7.71 13.79 -7.31
C LEU A 37 -6.86 13.24 -8.47
N PRO A 38 -7.07 13.73 -9.71
CA PRO A 38 -6.24 13.36 -10.85
C PRO A 38 -4.85 14.01 -10.79
N ALA A 39 -3.93 13.54 -11.62
CA ALA A 39 -2.51 13.89 -11.51
C ALA A 39 -2.21 15.38 -11.73
N ASP A 40 -2.90 15.99 -12.68
CA ASP A 40 -2.85 17.41 -13.03
C ASP A 40 -3.31 18.32 -11.87
N GLU A 41 -4.38 17.94 -11.16
CA GLU A 41 -4.88 18.72 -10.01
C GLU A 41 -3.96 18.62 -8.78
N THR A 42 -3.16 17.55 -8.67
CA THR A 42 -2.25 17.36 -7.53
C THR A 42 -0.91 18.07 -7.63
N ALA A 43 -0.59 18.71 -8.76
CA ALA A 43 0.71 19.34 -9.01
C ALA A 43 1.08 20.41 -7.96
N VAL A 44 0.07 21.08 -7.39
CA VAL A 44 0.25 22.16 -6.41
C VAL A 44 0.34 21.68 -4.96
N LEU A 45 0.03 20.40 -4.69
CA LEU A 45 -0.11 19.86 -3.33
C LEU A 45 1.21 19.35 -2.72
N GLY A 46 2.31 19.39 -3.47
CA GLY A 46 3.55 18.72 -3.11
C GLY A 46 3.47 17.20 -3.25
N TYR A 47 4.60 16.51 -3.09
CA TYR A 47 4.69 15.09 -3.46
C TYR A 47 3.80 14.17 -2.60
N LEU A 48 3.94 14.20 -1.27
CA LEU A 48 3.22 13.28 -0.37
C LEU A 48 1.70 13.53 -0.36
N PRO A 49 1.20 14.77 -0.16
CA PRO A 49 -0.24 15.01 -0.21
C PRO A 49 -0.83 14.72 -1.59
N GLY A 50 -0.11 15.04 -2.66
CA GLY A 50 -0.51 14.69 -4.02
C GLY A 50 -0.59 13.18 -4.25
N LEU A 51 0.40 12.41 -3.79
CA LEU A 51 0.39 10.94 -3.86
C LEU A 51 -0.81 10.35 -3.12
N LEU A 52 -1.12 10.83 -1.91
CA LEU A 52 -2.27 10.36 -1.15
C LEU A 52 -3.58 10.65 -1.88
N ALA A 53 -3.76 11.87 -2.38
CA ALA A 53 -4.94 12.26 -3.13
C ALA A 53 -5.12 11.43 -4.42
N ARG A 54 -4.06 11.20 -5.19
CA ARG A 54 -4.11 10.32 -6.37
C ARG A 54 -4.39 8.87 -6.01
N SER A 55 -3.84 8.41 -4.90
CA SER A 55 -4.02 7.03 -4.43
C SER A 55 -5.48 6.74 -4.07
N LEU A 56 -6.20 7.75 -3.60
CA LEU A 56 -7.63 7.66 -3.32
C LEU A 56 -8.50 7.59 -4.58
N GLY A 57 -8.01 8.09 -5.71
CA GLY A 57 -8.74 8.09 -6.99
C GLY A 57 -8.48 6.87 -7.90
N SER A 58 -7.49 6.03 -7.57
CA SER A 58 -7.07 4.88 -8.38
C SER A 58 -7.26 3.57 -7.61
N ALA A 59 -7.99 2.60 -8.17
CA ALA A 59 -8.25 1.34 -7.50
C ALA A 59 -6.97 0.57 -7.09
N TYR A 60 -5.94 0.58 -7.94
CA TYR A 60 -4.67 -0.09 -7.66
C TYR A 60 -3.90 0.60 -6.53
N SER A 61 -3.74 1.93 -6.63
CA SER A 61 -3.04 2.71 -5.62
C SER A 61 -3.82 2.72 -4.30
N PHE A 62 -5.15 2.72 -4.36
CA PHE A 62 -6.02 2.61 -3.19
C PHE A 62 -5.80 1.31 -2.43
N ALA A 63 -5.75 0.17 -3.15
CA ALA A 63 -5.50 -1.13 -2.52
C ALA A 63 -4.13 -1.18 -1.84
N LEU A 64 -3.09 -0.61 -2.46
CA LEU A 64 -1.75 -0.50 -1.86
C LEU A 64 -1.72 0.48 -0.68
N LEU A 65 -2.45 1.59 -0.75
CA LEU A 65 -2.59 2.55 0.36
C LEU A 65 -3.31 1.90 1.56
N ALA A 66 -4.39 1.16 1.32
CA ALA A 66 -5.07 0.39 2.36
C ALA A 66 -4.14 -0.66 2.97
N GLY A 67 -3.37 -1.37 2.14
CA GLY A 67 -2.34 -2.29 2.60
C GLY A 67 -1.26 -1.61 3.45
N LEU A 68 -0.77 -0.44 3.03
CA LEU A 68 0.18 0.38 3.77
C LEU A 68 -0.38 0.76 5.14
N CYS A 69 -1.64 1.18 5.22
CA CYS A 69 -2.31 1.49 6.49
C CYS A 69 -2.55 0.24 7.35
N ALA A 70 -2.74 -0.93 6.75
CA ALA A 70 -2.97 -2.18 7.47
C ALA A 70 -1.72 -2.71 8.17
N VAL A 71 -0.52 -2.46 7.61
CA VAL A 71 0.76 -2.90 8.18
C VAL A 71 0.96 -2.48 9.65
N PRO A 72 0.88 -1.18 10.02
CA PRO A 72 1.03 -0.75 11.41
C PRO A 72 -0.07 -1.29 12.32
N LEU A 73 -1.31 -1.37 11.83
CA LEU A 73 -2.44 -1.92 12.58
C LEU A 73 -2.20 -3.39 12.93
N HIS A 74 -1.78 -4.19 11.94
CA HIS A 74 -1.50 -5.61 12.12
C HIS A 74 -0.31 -5.86 13.03
N GLY A 75 0.79 -5.12 12.84
CA GLY A 75 1.99 -5.22 13.66
C GLY A 75 1.70 -4.89 15.13
N LEU A 76 1.02 -3.77 15.38
CA LEU A 76 0.65 -3.33 16.72
C LEU A 76 -0.32 -4.32 17.38
N PHE A 77 -1.37 -4.73 16.67
CA PHE A 77 -2.31 -5.74 17.19
C PHE A 77 -1.59 -7.04 17.57
N THR A 78 -0.70 -7.52 16.72
CA THR A 78 0.06 -8.76 16.96
C THR A 78 0.96 -8.61 18.18
N ALA A 79 1.69 -7.49 18.29
CA ALA A 79 2.56 -7.19 19.41
C ALA A 79 1.80 -7.15 20.73
N LEU A 80 0.66 -6.44 20.77
CA LEU A 80 -0.18 -6.32 21.97
C LEU A 80 -0.84 -7.65 22.35
N ARG A 81 -1.25 -8.45 21.37
CA ARG A 81 -2.04 -9.67 21.62
C ARG A 81 -1.18 -10.88 21.99
N TYR A 82 -0.01 -11.01 21.37
CA TYR A 82 0.81 -12.22 21.42
C TYR A 82 2.24 -11.98 21.91
N GLY A 83 2.73 -10.74 21.88
CA GLY A 83 4.12 -10.40 22.22
C GLY A 83 5.14 -11.22 21.44
N GLY A 84 6.28 -11.52 22.08
CA GLY A 84 7.37 -12.28 21.47
C GLY A 84 7.01 -13.73 21.07
N ALA A 85 5.90 -14.30 21.59
CA ALA A 85 5.48 -15.65 21.24
C ALA A 85 5.05 -15.80 19.76
N ALA A 86 4.78 -14.68 19.08
CA ALA A 86 4.46 -14.66 17.65
C ALA A 86 5.70 -14.56 16.75
N ALA A 87 6.88 -14.23 17.27
CA ALA A 87 8.03 -13.83 16.46
C ALA A 87 8.41 -14.83 15.33
N PRO A 88 8.50 -16.17 15.58
CA PRO A 88 8.87 -17.10 14.51
C PRO A 88 7.82 -17.18 13.38
N ALA A 89 6.54 -17.07 13.72
CA ALA A 89 5.44 -17.11 12.75
C ALA A 89 5.29 -15.77 12.03
N TYR A 90 5.52 -14.66 12.74
CA TYR A 90 5.46 -13.32 12.18
C TYR A 90 6.61 -13.07 11.21
N GLU A 91 7.81 -13.59 11.47
CA GLU A 91 8.95 -13.45 10.57
C GLU A 91 8.67 -14.05 9.18
N ARG A 92 8.11 -15.27 9.13
CA ARG A 92 7.72 -15.93 7.87
C ARG A 92 6.63 -15.15 7.15
N PHE A 93 5.57 -14.80 7.88
CA PHE A 93 4.47 -14.00 7.34
C PHE A 93 4.97 -12.66 6.78
N ALA A 94 5.78 -11.93 7.54
CA ALA A 94 6.28 -10.61 7.16
C ALA A 94 7.21 -10.69 5.96
N THR A 95 8.06 -11.72 5.86
CA THR A 95 8.93 -11.93 4.70
C THR A 95 8.12 -12.18 3.43
N TRP A 96 7.08 -13.02 3.51
CA TRP A 96 6.14 -13.22 2.41
C TRP A 96 5.40 -11.92 2.05
N ALA A 97 4.86 -11.22 3.05
CA ALA A 97 4.10 -9.98 2.84
C ALA A 97 4.98 -8.86 2.26
N GLN A 98 6.24 -8.77 2.67
CA GLN A 98 7.22 -7.82 2.13
C GLN A 98 7.40 -8.07 0.63
N THR A 99 7.58 -9.34 0.23
CA THR A 99 7.70 -9.73 -1.18
C THR A 99 6.43 -9.41 -1.95
N LEU A 100 5.26 -9.70 -1.36
CA LEU A 100 3.97 -9.38 -1.97
C LEU A 100 3.83 -7.88 -2.24
N PHE A 101 4.08 -7.02 -1.25
CA PHE A 101 3.96 -5.56 -1.41
C PHE A 101 4.91 -5.00 -2.47
N THR A 102 6.17 -5.45 -2.50
CA THR A 102 7.11 -5.02 -3.53
C THR A 102 6.68 -5.48 -4.92
N SER A 103 6.19 -6.71 -5.05
CA SER A 103 5.71 -7.27 -6.33
C SER A 103 4.45 -6.57 -6.82
N LEU A 104 3.52 -6.23 -5.92
CA LEU A 104 2.32 -5.46 -6.27
C LEU A 104 2.67 -4.02 -6.65
N GLY A 105 3.63 -3.40 -5.97
CA GLY A 105 4.15 -2.08 -6.35
C GLY A 105 4.74 -2.08 -7.76
N PHE A 106 5.58 -3.08 -8.06
CA PHE A 106 6.17 -3.30 -9.38
C PHE A 106 5.12 -3.61 -10.46
N LEU A 107 4.10 -4.43 -10.15
CA LEU A 107 2.98 -4.68 -11.05
C LEU A 107 2.24 -3.38 -11.39
N GLY A 108 2.03 -2.52 -10.40
CA GLY A 108 1.47 -1.19 -10.63
C GLY A 108 2.36 -0.31 -11.52
N THR A 109 3.68 -0.42 -11.41
CA THR A 109 4.64 0.22 -12.33
C THR A 109 4.40 -0.22 -13.77
N ILE A 110 4.31 -1.54 -13.99
CA ILE A 110 4.07 -2.10 -15.32
C ILE A 110 2.76 -1.54 -15.88
N ILE A 111 1.67 -1.60 -15.09
CA ILE A 111 0.36 -1.10 -15.50
C ILE A 111 0.42 0.39 -15.85
N GLY A 112 1.05 1.21 -15.00
CA GLY A 112 1.15 2.65 -15.20
C GLY A 112 1.97 3.00 -16.45
N ILE A 113 3.12 2.36 -16.65
CA ILE A 113 3.96 2.56 -17.85
C ILE A 113 3.19 2.12 -19.11
N SER A 114 2.51 0.97 -19.08
CA SER A 114 1.71 0.51 -20.22
C SER A 114 0.64 1.52 -20.60
N ARG A 115 -0.05 2.14 -19.63
CA ARG A 115 -1.04 3.20 -19.88
C ARG A 115 -0.37 4.47 -20.43
N ALA A 116 0.77 4.87 -19.86
CA ALA A 116 1.53 6.02 -20.32
C ALA A 116 1.97 5.88 -21.78
N VAL A 117 2.48 4.71 -22.16
CA VAL A 117 2.90 4.40 -23.53
C VAL A 117 1.71 4.37 -24.49
N ALA A 118 0.59 3.78 -24.10
CA ALA A 118 -0.63 3.77 -24.91
C ALA A 118 -1.17 5.19 -25.17
N GLY A 119 -1.03 6.10 -24.19
CA GLY A 119 -1.43 7.51 -24.31
C GLY A 119 -0.43 8.40 -25.06
N LEU A 120 0.77 7.91 -25.39
CA LEU A 120 1.85 8.74 -25.93
C LEU A 120 1.56 9.29 -27.34
N ALA A 121 1.11 8.43 -28.26
CA ALA A 121 0.85 8.87 -29.64
C ALA A 121 -0.29 9.90 -29.72
N PRO A 122 -1.44 9.72 -29.05
CA PRO A 122 -2.46 10.76 -28.94
C PRO A 122 -1.95 12.05 -28.30
N ALA A 123 -1.19 11.96 -27.21
CA ALA A 123 -0.62 13.12 -26.52
C ALA A 123 0.30 13.94 -27.43
N MET A 124 1.15 13.30 -28.22
CA MET A 124 2.03 13.98 -29.17
C MET A 124 1.24 14.67 -30.30
N ALA A 125 0.14 14.07 -30.75
CA ALA A 125 -0.71 14.63 -31.80
C ALA A 125 -1.55 15.82 -31.32
N ALA A 126 -2.07 15.74 -30.09
CA ALA A 126 -2.91 16.79 -29.50
C ALA A 126 -2.10 17.90 -28.78
N GLY A 127 -0.82 17.65 -28.46
CA GLY A 127 -0.01 18.54 -27.64
C GLY A 127 -0.36 18.53 -26.15
N GLU A 128 -1.21 17.59 -25.71
CA GLU A 128 -1.71 17.48 -24.34
C GLU A 128 -1.20 16.19 -23.68
N PRO A 129 -0.19 16.27 -22.79
CA PRO A 129 0.44 15.08 -22.19
C PRO A 129 -0.35 14.47 -21.01
N GLY A 130 -1.64 14.76 -20.86
CA GLY A 130 -2.43 14.38 -19.68
C GLY A 130 -2.41 12.87 -19.40
N ASP A 131 -2.74 12.05 -20.40
CA ASP A 131 -2.75 10.58 -20.27
C ASP A 131 -1.36 9.99 -19.99
N LEU A 132 -0.33 10.57 -20.59
CA LEU A 132 1.06 10.19 -20.36
C LEU A 132 1.44 10.43 -18.89
N ILE A 133 1.15 11.63 -18.38
CA ILE A 133 1.44 12.03 -16.99
C ILE A 133 0.64 11.17 -16.01
N ALA A 134 -0.64 10.91 -16.28
CA ALA A 134 -1.48 10.07 -15.43
C ALA A 134 -0.96 8.63 -15.33
N GLY A 135 -0.53 8.04 -16.45
CA GLY A 135 0.09 6.72 -16.48
C GLY A 135 1.39 6.66 -15.69
N LEU A 136 2.30 7.62 -15.91
CA LEU A 136 3.56 7.71 -15.17
C LEU A 136 3.33 7.93 -13.68
N SER A 137 2.39 8.79 -13.31
CA SER A 137 2.02 9.02 -11.92
C SER A 137 1.56 7.74 -11.24
N THR A 138 0.69 6.96 -11.90
CA THR A 138 0.24 5.67 -11.39
C THR A 138 1.44 4.74 -11.14
N ALA A 139 2.37 4.66 -12.10
CA ALA A 139 3.54 3.79 -11.99
C ALA A 139 4.42 4.15 -10.78
N PHE A 140 4.67 5.44 -10.55
CA PHE A 140 5.47 5.89 -9.42
C PHE A 140 4.75 5.73 -8.09
N ASP A 141 3.46 6.07 -8.02
CA ASP A 141 2.67 6.00 -6.79
C ASP A 141 2.58 4.57 -6.26
N THR A 142 2.27 3.59 -7.12
CA THR A 142 2.17 2.19 -6.69
C THR A 142 3.52 1.64 -6.22
N THR A 143 4.61 2.01 -6.89
CA THR A 143 5.97 1.61 -6.50
C THR A 143 6.30 2.17 -5.12
N PHE A 144 6.04 3.45 -4.92
CA PHE A 144 6.29 4.13 -3.65
C PHE A 144 5.48 3.48 -2.52
N LEU A 145 4.19 3.25 -2.72
CA LEU A 145 3.32 2.63 -1.72
C LEU A 145 3.76 1.21 -1.37
N GLY A 146 4.03 0.39 -2.39
CA GLY A 146 4.48 -1.00 -2.21
C GLY A 146 5.81 -1.08 -1.46
N LEU A 147 6.79 -0.26 -1.84
CA LEU A 147 8.08 -0.22 -1.16
C LEU A 147 7.96 0.31 0.27
N THR A 148 7.15 1.35 0.48
CA THR A 148 6.93 1.91 1.82
C THR A 148 6.28 0.89 2.76
N ALA A 149 5.27 0.14 2.28
CA ALA A 149 4.64 -0.91 3.07
C ALA A 149 5.63 -2.03 3.43
N ALA A 150 6.47 -2.44 2.48
CA ALA A 150 7.54 -3.40 2.69
C ALA A 150 8.57 -2.92 3.73
N ILE A 151 9.00 -1.66 3.65
CA ILE A 151 9.93 -1.05 4.62
C ILE A 151 9.27 -0.97 6.01
N LEU A 152 8.00 -0.56 6.09
CA LEU A 152 7.29 -0.50 7.37
C LEU A 152 7.16 -1.88 8.03
N LEU A 153 6.89 -2.94 7.27
CA LEU A 153 6.91 -4.31 7.79
C LEU A 153 8.26 -4.64 8.43
N LEU A 154 9.35 -4.30 7.74
CA LEU A 154 10.72 -4.54 8.21
C LEU A 154 11.05 -3.76 9.48
N VAL A 155 10.66 -2.48 9.55
CA VAL A 155 10.91 -1.61 10.70
C VAL A 155 10.07 -2.06 11.89
N LEU A 156 8.77 -2.29 11.68
CA LEU A 156 7.84 -2.61 12.76
C LEU A 156 8.07 -4.01 13.33
N ARG A 157 8.43 -5.00 12.51
CA ARG A 157 8.81 -6.33 13.06
C ARG A 157 9.97 -6.20 14.05
N LYS A 158 10.94 -5.33 13.76
CA LYS A 158 12.11 -5.11 14.61
C LYS A 158 11.74 -4.33 15.86
N LEU A 159 10.98 -3.23 15.73
CA LEU A 159 10.57 -2.39 16.85
C LEU A 159 9.66 -3.13 17.84
N PHE A 160 8.79 -4.01 17.34
CA PHE A 160 7.87 -4.77 18.19
C PHE A 160 8.44 -6.09 18.73
N GLY A 161 9.71 -6.40 18.47
CA GLY A 161 10.33 -7.65 18.91
C GLY A 161 9.66 -8.89 18.28
N LEU A 162 9.12 -8.75 17.08
CA LEU A 162 8.48 -9.81 16.30
C LEU A 162 9.44 -10.46 15.30
N SER A 163 10.72 -10.10 15.33
CA SER A 163 11.79 -10.80 14.64
C SER A 163 12.34 -11.93 15.51
N ALA A 164 12.68 -13.07 14.92
CA ALA A 164 13.45 -14.09 15.62
C ALA A 164 14.80 -13.52 16.11
N PRO A 165 15.32 -13.99 17.26
CA PRO A 165 16.64 -13.60 17.75
C PRO A 165 17.76 -14.04 16.78
#